data_AF-A0A381NL07-F1
#
_entry.id   AF-A0A381NL07-F1
#
_cell.length_a   1.000
_cell.length_b   1.000
_cell.length_c   1.000
_cell.angle_alpha   90.00
_cell.angle_beta   90.00
_cell.angle_gamma   90.00
#
_symmetry.space_group_name_H-M   'P 1'
#
loop_
_entity.id
_entity.type
_entity.pdbx_description
1 polymer ?
#
loop_
_entity_poly.entity_id
_entity_poly.type
_entity_poly.pdbx_seq_one_letter_code
_entity_poly.pdbx_strand_id
1 'polypeptide(L)'
;MVAAVILGKDWNAEHPLNDSKKLSSTKREQLFDVICSEALAFKIVSISAEEIDRLNILQATLHGMLRCLTEIEPAPDYALVDGNRFPQTTIRGEAVVKGDARSKSIAAASILAKVTRDRVMVENAKRYPEWGFEGHKGYPTKRHRAAIEKYGLSPLHRRSFRLKSLSKLDRSSTAQSNLL
;
A
#
# COMPACT_ATOMS: atom_id res chain seq x y z
N MET A 1 0.97 -3.17 -0.34
CA MET A 1 -0.32 -3.86 -0.41
C MET A 1 -1.06 -3.32 -1.61
N VAL A 2 -1.58 -4.23 -2.43
CA VAL A 2 -2.54 -3.97 -3.50
C VAL A 2 -3.72 -4.91 -3.22
N ALA A 3 -4.94 -4.50 -3.56
CA ALA A 3 -6.10 -5.36 -3.43
C ALA A 3 -6.99 -5.28 -4.67
N ALA A 4 -7.72 -6.36 -4.94
CA ALA A 4 -8.83 -6.41 -5.89
C ALA A 4 -10.08 -6.90 -5.15
N VAL A 5 -11.24 -6.43 -5.56
CA VAL A 5 -12.54 -6.76 -4.97
C VAL A 5 -13.57 -6.89 -6.09
N ILE A 6 -14.39 -7.93 -6.00
CA ILE A 6 -15.63 -8.12 -6.76
C ILE A 6 -16.76 -8.09 -5.74
N LEU A 7 -17.58 -7.02 -5.74
CA LEU A 7 -18.63 -6.86 -4.72
C LEU A 7 -19.79 -7.85 -4.93
N GLY A 8 -20.06 -8.26 -6.17
CA GLY A 8 -21.18 -9.15 -6.49
C GLY A 8 -22.52 -8.41 -6.67
N LYS A 9 -23.53 -9.14 -7.16
CA LYS A 9 -24.88 -8.60 -7.42
C LYS A 9 -25.67 -8.31 -6.14
N ASP A 10 -25.38 -9.05 -5.07
CA ASP A 10 -26.11 -8.98 -3.80
C ASP A 10 -25.47 -7.96 -2.84
N TRP A 11 -24.48 -7.19 -3.30
CA TRP A 11 -23.83 -6.16 -2.51
C TRP A 11 -24.83 -5.10 -2.07
N ASN A 12 -24.90 -4.86 -0.75
CA ASN A 12 -25.73 -3.80 -0.21
C ASN A 12 -25.16 -2.41 -0.57
N ALA A 13 -25.85 -1.71 -1.47
CA ALA A 13 -25.45 -0.40 -1.96
C ALA A 13 -25.43 0.69 -0.87
N GLU A 14 -26.11 0.50 0.27
CA GLU A 14 -26.16 1.43 1.39
C GLU A 14 -24.90 1.41 2.26
N HIS A 15 -24.01 0.43 2.08
CA HIS A 15 -22.71 0.45 2.74
C HIS A 15 -21.95 1.71 2.33
N PRO A 16 -21.47 2.53 3.29
CA PRO A 16 -20.89 3.85 3.02
C PRO A 16 -19.44 3.74 2.52
N LEU A 17 -19.25 3.07 1.38
CA LEU A 17 -17.98 3.01 0.67
C LEU A 17 -17.66 4.40 0.09
N ASN A 18 -16.49 4.92 0.46
CA ASN A 18 -15.97 6.20 0.00
C ASN A 18 -14.43 6.12 -0.01
N ASP A 19 -13.76 7.20 -0.44
CA ASP A 19 -12.31 7.33 -0.34
C ASP A 19 -11.85 6.96 1.09
N SER A 20 -11.02 5.93 1.17
CA SER A 20 -10.52 5.39 2.44
C SER A 20 -9.77 6.42 3.29
N LYS A 21 -9.31 7.53 2.72
CA LYS A 21 -8.66 8.63 3.44
C LYS A 21 -9.66 9.56 4.12
N LYS A 22 -10.91 9.60 3.65
CA LYS A 22 -12.01 10.38 4.24
C LYS A 22 -12.70 9.65 5.39
N LEU A 23 -12.49 8.34 5.49
CA LEU A 23 -13.04 7.49 6.55
C LEU A 23 -12.10 7.49 7.76
N SER A 24 -12.69 7.46 8.97
CA SER A 24 -11.94 7.24 10.20
C SER A 24 -11.32 5.83 10.22
N SER A 25 -10.28 5.61 11.03
CA SER A 25 -9.69 4.28 11.19
C SER A 25 -10.73 3.25 11.63
N THR A 26 -11.55 3.57 12.62
CA THR A 26 -12.61 2.70 13.12
C THR A 26 -13.61 2.33 12.03
N LYS A 27 -14.06 3.31 11.23
CA LYS A 27 -15.02 3.05 10.15
C LYS A 27 -14.42 2.18 9.05
N ARG A 28 -13.12 2.36 8.73
CA ARG A 28 -12.42 1.48 7.80
C ARG A 28 -12.29 0.04 8.29
N GLU A 29 -11.99 -0.16 9.57
CA GLU A 29 -11.91 -1.51 10.16
C GLU A 29 -13.28 -2.20 10.07
N GLN A 30 -14.36 -1.51 10.42
CA GLN A 30 -15.72 -2.05 10.27
C GLN A 30 -16.05 -2.40 8.81
N LEU A 31 -15.72 -1.50 7.87
CA LEU A 31 -15.96 -1.75 6.44
C LEU A 31 -15.05 -2.86 5.89
N PHE A 32 -13.84 -3.02 6.42
CA PHE A 32 -12.97 -4.13 6.04
C PHE A 32 -13.66 -5.47 6.31
N ASP A 33 -14.24 -5.63 7.50
CA ASP A 33 -14.92 -6.86 7.88
C ASP A 33 -16.17 -7.10 7.01
N VAL A 34 -16.97 -6.06 6.76
CA VAL A 34 -18.13 -6.10 5.84
C VAL A 34 -17.72 -6.50 4.43
N ILE A 35 -16.67 -5.89 3.87
CA ILE A 35 -16.19 -6.23 2.52
C ILE A 35 -15.74 -7.69 2.48
N CYS A 36 -15.04 -8.17 3.51
CA CYS A 36 -14.58 -9.55 3.56
C CYS A 36 -15.73 -10.56 3.68
N SER A 37 -16.83 -10.20 4.35
CA SER A 37 -17.98 -11.09 4.54
C SER A 37 -18.96 -11.07 3.37
N GLU A 38 -19.14 -9.92 2.71
CA GLU A 38 -20.22 -9.72 1.73
C GLU A 38 -19.76 -9.63 0.29
N ALA A 39 -18.50 -9.28 0.01
CA ALA A 39 -18.02 -9.23 -1.36
C ALA A 39 -17.99 -10.65 -1.96
N LEU A 40 -18.39 -10.76 -3.23
CA LEU A 40 -18.30 -12.02 -3.99
C LEU A 40 -16.88 -12.59 -3.98
N ALA A 41 -15.86 -11.74 -4.12
CA ALA A 41 -14.46 -12.14 -4.00
C ALA A 41 -13.55 -10.96 -3.66
N PHE A 42 -12.41 -11.26 -3.04
CA PHE A 42 -11.33 -10.30 -2.90
C PHE A 42 -9.97 -10.99 -2.90
N LYS A 43 -8.94 -10.22 -3.28
CA LYS A 43 -7.54 -10.65 -3.24
C LYS A 43 -6.70 -9.51 -2.69
N ILE A 44 -5.75 -9.83 -1.82
CA ILE A 44 -4.77 -8.86 -1.30
C ILE A 44 -3.38 -9.40 -1.57
N VAL A 45 -2.53 -8.58 -2.19
CA VAL A 45 -1.15 -8.91 -2.51
C VAL A 45 -0.21 -7.95 -1.78
N SER A 46 0.73 -8.53 -1.04
CA SER A 46 1.87 -7.80 -0.48
C SER A 46 2.99 -7.70 -1.50
N ILE A 47 3.66 -6.54 -1.50
CA ILE A 47 4.86 -6.30 -2.29
C ILE A 47 5.93 -5.84 -1.32
N SER A 48 7.08 -6.51 -1.34
CA SER A 48 8.15 -6.27 -0.38
C SER A 48 8.88 -4.94 -0.66
N ALA A 49 9.64 -4.46 0.31
CA ALA A 49 10.46 -3.27 0.11
C ALA A 49 11.54 -3.51 -0.96
N GLU A 50 12.12 -4.71 -0.97
CA GLU A 50 13.11 -5.17 -1.93
C GLU A 50 12.54 -5.25 -3.35
N GLU A 51 11.33 -5.78 -3.52
CA GLU A 51 10.64 -5.77 -4.82
C GLU A 51 10.40 -4.35 -5.32
N ILE A 52 10.00 -3.43 -4.44
CA ILE A 52 9.79 -2.02 -4.79
C ILE A 52 11.10 -1.34 -5.16
N ASP A 53 12.19 -1.63 -4.44
CA ASP A 53 13.51 -1.08 -4.72
C ASP A 53 14.05 -1.57 -6.07
N ARG A 54 13.79 -2.83 -6.45
CA ARG A 54 14.18 -3.39 -7.76
C ARG A 54 13.35 -2.83 -8.92
N LEU A 55 12.03 -2.73 -8.75
CA LEU A 55 11.12 -2.41 -9.85
C LEU A 55 10.83 -0.91 -9.99
N ASN A 56 11.07 -0.10 -8.96
CA ASN A 56 10.42 1.18 -8.68
C ASN A 56 8.95 1.04 -8.24
N ILE A 57 8.45 2.07 -7.53
CA ILE A 57 7.12 2.03 -6.90
C ILE A 57 5.97 1.89 -7.91
N LEU A 58 6.10 2.47 -9.10
CA LEU A 58 5.05 2.43 -10.10
C LEU A 58 4.93 1.04 -10.71
N GLN A 59 6.05 0.46 -11.15
CA GLN A 59 6.05 -0.88 -11.73
C GLN A 59 5.73 -1.94 -10.69
N ALA A 60 6.23 -1.79 -9.46
CA ALA A 60 5.83 -2.64 -8.35
C ALA A 60 4.31 -2.60 -8.14
N THR A 61 3.70 -1.41 -8.12
CA THR A 61 2.25 -1.27 -7.96
C THR A 61 1.49 -1.95 -9.10
N LEU A 62 1.88 -1.73 -10.37
CA LEU A 62 1.26 -2.39 -11.52
C LEU A 62 1.42 -3.91 -11.49
N HIS A 63 2.58 -4.41 -11.06
CA HIS A 63 2.83 -5.83 -10.88
C HIS A 63 1.93 -6.43 -9.78
N GLY A 64 1.74 -5.73 -8.67
CA GLY A 64 0.78 -6.15 -7.63
C GLY A 64 -0.66 -6.14 -8.11
N MET A 65 -1.05 -5.15 -8.93
CA MET A 65 -2.38 -5.11 -9.55
C MET A 65 -2.58 -6.31 -10.48
N LEU A 66 -1.59 -6.61 -11.33
CA LEU A 66 -1.61 -7.77 -12.21
C LEU A 66 -1.82 -9.06 -11.40
N ARG A 67 -1.03 -9.28 -10.35
CA ARG A 67 -1.17 -10.43 -9.45
C ARG A 67 -2.56 -10.53 -8.83
N CYS A 68 -3.11 -9.41 -8.35
CA CYS A 68 -4.47 -9.41 -7.84
C CYS A 68 -5.50 -9.82 -8.90
N LEU A 69 -5.38 -9.30 -10.13
CA LEU A 69 -6.31 -9.57 -11.22
C LEU A 69 -6.23 -11.02 -11.73
N THR A 70 -5.03 -11.62 -11.75
CA THR A 70 -4.83 -12.98 -12.23
C THR A 70 -5.05 -14.05 -11.18
N GLU A 71 -5.04 -13.69 -9.89
CA GLU A 71 -5.17 -14.65 -8.77
C GLU A 71 -6.51 -14.51 -8.02
N ILE A 72 -7.39 -13.58 -8.39
CA ILE A 72 -8.74 -13.45 -7.80
C ILE A 72 -9.69 -14.43 -8.49
N GLU A 73 -10.49 -15.13 -7.69
CA GLU A 73 -11.51 -16.07 -8.18
C GLU A 73 -12.89 -15.69 -7.59
N PRO A 74 -13.96 -15.63 -8.40
CA PRO A 74 -13.97 -15.89 -9.84
C PRO A 74 -13.20 -14.83 -10.65
N ALA A 75 -12.67 -15.23 -11.80
CA ALA A 75 -11.99 -14.32 -12.72
C ALA A 75 -12.92 -13.16 -13.17
N PRO A 76 -12.43 -11.90 -13.19
CA PRO A 76 -13.25 -10.75 -13.53
C PRO A 76 -13.44 -10.57 -15.04
N ASP A 77 -14.66 -10.23 -15.47
CA ASP A 77 -14.95 -9.90 -16.87
C ASP A 77 -14.40 -8.52 -17.31
N TYR A 78 -14.30 -7.60 -16.35
CA TYR A 78 -13.85 -6.23 -16.53
C TYR A 78 -13.24 -5.68 -15.23
N ALA A 79 -12.11 -5.00 -15.31
CA ALA A 79 -11.40 -4.45 -14.16
C ALA A 79 -11.30 -2.92 -14.19
N LEU A 80 -11.59 -2.29 -13.05
CA LEU A 80 -11.34 -0.86 -12.82
C LEU A 80 -10.19 -0.72 -11.83
N VAL A 81 -9.14 0.03 -12.18
CA VAL A 81 -8.00 0.29 -11.27
C VAL A 81 -7.88 1.78 -10.95
N ASP A 82 -7.52 2.12 -9.72
CA ASP A 82 -7.28 3.53 -9.35
C ASP A 82 -5.96 4.03 -9.95
N GLY A 83 -6.02 5.18 -10.63
CA GLY A 83 -4.85 5.86 -11.17
C GLY A 83 -4.97 6.17 -12.65
N ASN A 84 -3.82 6.40 -13.29
CA ASN A 84 -3.73 6.78 -14.70
C ASN A 84 -3.01 5.73 -15.56
N ARG A 85 -2.74 4.54 -15.01
CA ARG A 85 -2.11 3.43 -15.71
C ARG A 85 -2.81 2.14 -15.37
N PHE A 86 -3.02 1.31 -16.37
CA PHE A 86 -3.60 -0.03 -16.24
C PHE A 86 -2.48 -1.07 -16.38
N PRO A 87 -2.49 -2.16 -15.58
CA PRO A 87 -1.49 -3.23 -15.74
C PRO A 87 -1.63 -3.91 -17.10
N GLN A 88 -0.51 -4.40 -17.65
CA GLN A 88 -0.55 -5.17 -18.89
C GLN A 88 -1.11 -6.57 -18.61
N THR A 89 -2.32 -6.85 -19.09
CA THR A 89 -3.04 -8.12 -18.88
C THR A 89 -4.02 -8.38 -20.04
N THR A 90 -4.50 -9.62 -20.16
CA THR A 90 -5.58 -10.01 -21.08
C THR A 90 -6.96 -9.66 -20.55
N ILE A 91 -7.08 -9.37 -19.24
CA ILE A 91 -8.33 -8.94 -18.61
C ILE A 91 -8.69 -7.54 -19.13
N ARG A 92 -9.92 -7.40 -19.64
CA ARG A 92 -10.43 -6.10 -20.09
C ARG A 92 -10.54 -5.14 -18.91
N GLY A 93 -10.25 -3.87 -19.13
CA GLY A 93 -10.37 -2.89 -18.06
C GLY A 93 -9.84 -1.53 -18.42
N GLU A 94 -9.89 -0.63 -17.43
CA GLU A 94 -9.41 0.74 -17.56
C GLU A 94 -8.87 1.28 -16.24
N ALA A 95 -8.02 2.31 -16.36
CA ALA A 95 -7.56 3.08 -15.22
C ALA A 95 -8.48 4.28 -14.99
N VAL A 96 -8.95 4.44 -13.75
CA VAL A 96 -9.86 5.51 -13.36
C VAL A 96 -9.12 6.47 -12.44
N VAL A 97 -8.90 7.69 -12.91
CA VAL A 97 -8.31 8.76 -12.08
C VAL A 97 -9.28 9.11 -10.96
N LYS A 98 -8.79 9.07 -9.71
CA LYS A 98 -9.58 9.22 -8.48
C LYS A 98 -10.70 8.17 -8.41
N GLY A 99 -10.34 6.93 -8.73
CA GLY A 99 -11.28 5.83 -8.84
C GLY A 99 -11.95 5.49 -7.50
N ASP A 100 -11.26 5.71 -6.39
CA ASP A 100 -11.77 5.53 -5.02
C ASP A 100 -13.00 6.41 -4.71
N ALA A 101 -13.10 7.58 -5.33
CA ALA A 101 -14.26 8.47 -5.21
C ALA A 101 -15.34 8.21 -6.28
N ARG A 102 -15.06 7.39 -7.30
CA ARG A 102 -15.91 7.21 -8.49
C ARG A 102 -16.46 5.79 -8.66
N SER A 103 -15.87 4.81 -7.96
CA SER A 103 -16.24 3.40 -8.07
C SER A 103 -16.25 2.74 -6.69
N LYS A 104 -17.37 2.11 -6.34
CA LYS A 104 -17.52 1.36 -5.08
C LYS A 104 -16.53 0.20 -4.99
N SER A 105 -16.28 -0.53 -6.08
CA SER A 105 -15.30 -1.63 -6.10
C SER A 105 -13.87 -1.12 -5.84
N ILE A 106 -13.50 0.03 -6.42
CA ILE A 106 -12.19 0.65 -6.14
C ILE A 106 -12.12 1.14 -4.69
N ALA A 107 -13.18 1.77 -4.18
CA ALA A 107 -13.26 2.22 -2.79
C ALA A 107 -13.05 1.04 -1.82
N ALA A 108 -13.75 -0.08 -2.05
CA ALA A 108 -13.62 -1.30 -1.25
C ALA A 108 -12.19 -1.87 -1.31
N ALA A 109 -11.61 -2.00 -2.50
CA ALA A 109 -10.23 -2.45 -2.65
C ALA A 109 -9.24 -1.52 -1.93
N SER A 110 -9.46 -0.20 -1.96
CA SER A 110 -8.62 0.77 -1.25
C SER A 110 -8.68 0.58 0.28
N ILE A 111 -9.86 0.24 0.82
CA ILE A 111 -10.06 -0.05 2.24
C ILE A 111 -9.31 -1.33 2.62
N LEU A 112 -9.48 -2.42 1.85
CA LEU A 112 -8.78 -3.69 2.09
C LEU A 112 -7.26 -3.50 2.09
N ALA A 113 -6.73 -2.82 1.07
CA ALA A 113 -5.30 -2.54 0.97
C ALA A 113 -4.80 -1.69 2.15
N LYS A 114 -5.55 -0.65 2.53
CA LYS A 114 -5.16 0.29 3.59
C LYS A 114 -5.16 -0.36 4.97
N VAL A 115 -6.26 -1.04 5.34
CA VAL A 115 -6.40 -1.69 6.64
C VAL A 115 -5.37 -2.80 6.80
N THR A 116 -5.23 -3.68 5.80
CA THR A 116 -4.21 -4.74 5.82
C THR A 116 -2.81 -4.18 6.01
N ARG A 117 -2.48 -3.13 5.26
CA ARG A 117 -1.17 -2.48 5.36
C ARG A 117 -0.95 -1.90 6.76
N ASP A 118 -1.93 -1.22 7.32
CA ASP A 118 -1.82 -0.59 8.63
C ASP A 118 -1.68 -1.63 9.74
N ARG A 119 -2.43 -2.75 9.67
CA ARG A 119 -2.28 -3.92 10.56
C ARG A 119 -0.86 -4.51 10.48
N VAL A 120 -0.32 -4.70 9.28
CA VAL A 120 1.06 -5.19 9.09
C VAL A 120 2.10 -4.26 9.69
N MET A 121 1.94 -2.93 9.56
CA MET A 121 2.89 -1.99 10.17
C MET A 121 2.81 -1.98 11.70
N VAL A 122 1.62 -2.17 12.28
CA VAL A 122 1.46 -2.32 13.74
C VAL A 122 2.12 -3.61 14.22
N GLU A 123 1.94 -4.72 13.52
CA GLU A 123 2.59 -5.97 13.88
C GLU A 123 4.11 -5.85 13.81
N ASN A 124 4.62 -5.24 12.74
CA ASN A 124 6.05 -4.99 12.59
C ASN A 124 6.62 -4.05 13.65
N ALA A 125 5.80 -3.15 14.24
CA ALA A 125 6.24 -2.32 15.34
C ALA A 125 6.60 -3.13 16.60
N LYS A 126 6.02 -4.33 16.78
CA LYS A 126 6.42 -5.22 17.87
C LYS A 126 7.84 -5.78 17.66
N ARG A 127 8.22 -6.01 16.40
CA ARG A 127 9.54 -6.52 16.00
C ARG A 127 10.60 -5.42 15.90
N TYR A 128 10.19 -4.20 15.56
CA TYR A 128 11.05 -3.04 15.36
C TYR A 128 10.53 -1.82 16.15
N PRO A 129 10.48 -1.91 17.49
CA PRO A 129 9.82 -0.92 18.34
C PRO A 129 10.46 0.48 18.26
N GLU A 130 11.75 0.56 17.95
CA GLU A 130 12.53 1.79 17.91
C GLU A 130 12.06 2.77 16.82
N TRP A 131 11.43 2.25 15.76
CA TRP A 131 11.01 3.06 14.62
C TRP A 131 9.63 3.69 14.77
N GLY A 132 8.77 3.21 15.69
CA GLY A 132 7.44 3.80 15.92
C GLY A 132 6.42 3.56 14.80
N PHE A 133 6.54 2.43 14.10
CA PHE A 133 5.69 2.09 12.95
C PHE A 133 4.20 2.01 13.29
N GLU A 134 3.83 1.73 14.53
CA GLU A 134 2.46 1.73 15.03
C GLU A 134 1.80 3.11 14.95
N GLY A 135 2.56 4.20 14.98
CA GLY A 135 2.01 5.56 14.88
C GLY A 135 1.90 6.01 13.42
N HIS A 136 3.06 6.18 12.79
CA HIS A 136 3.14 6.78 11.45
C HIS A 136 3.08 5.77 10.32
N LYS A 137 3.03 4.46 10.61
CA LYS A 137 2.92 3.41 9.59
C LYS A 137 3.96 3.61 8.49
N GLY A 138 5.22 3.90 8.79
CA GLY A 138 6.27 4.13 7.78
C GLY A 138 6.13 5.39 6.87
N TYR A 139 5.12 6.26 7.05
CA TYR A 139 5.08 7.56 6.37
C TYR A 139 6.20 8.48 6.91
N PRO A 140 6.74 9.41 6.09
CA PRO A 140 7.91 10.23 6.45
C PRO A 140 7.58 11.38 7.41
N THR A 141 6.97 11.06 8.56
CA THR A 141 6.67 12.02 9.62
C THR A 141 7.95 12.50 10.32
N LYS A 142 7.85 13.55 11.15
CA LYS A 142 8.98 14.01 11.98
C LYS A 142 9.51 12.88 12.87
N ARG A 143 8.61 12.14 13.53
CA ARG A 143 8.96 10.99 14.38
C ARG A 143 9.69 9.90 13.60
N HIS A 144 9.21 9.56 12.40
CA HIS A 144 9.86 8.55 11.57
C HIS A 144 11.27 8.96 11.15
N ARG A 145 11.45 10.21 10.72
CA ARG A 145 12.77 10.73 10.32
C ARG A 145 13.74 10.75 11.49
N ALA A 146 13.30 11.19 12.67
CA ALA A 146 14.13 11.17 13.87
C ALA A 146 14.56 9.73 14.25
N ALA A 147 13.68 8.74 14.10
CA ALA A 147 14.02 7.35 14.33
C ALA A 147 15.06 6.83 13.31
N ILE A 148 14.93 7.19 12.03
CA ILE A 148 15.92 6.84 11.01
C ILE A 148 17.27 7.51 11.28
N GLU A 149 17.28 8.77 11.70
CA GLU A 149 18.51 9.49 12.06
C GLU A 149 19.21 8.83 13.26
N LYS A 150 18.43 8.31 14.23
CA LYS A 150 18.96 7.70 15.44
C LYS A 150 19.38 6.23 15.28
N TYR A 151 18.59 5.43 14.56
CA TYR A 151 18.74 3.97 14.50
C TYR A 151 19.08 3.44 13.10
N GLY A 152 19.17 4.33 12.10
CA GLY A 152 19.35 3.94 10.70
C GLY A 152 18.07 3.39 10.06
N LEU A 153 18.23 2.83 8.86
CA LEU A 153 17.14 2.18 8.13
C LEU A 153 16.87 0.78 8.72
N SER A 154 15.61 0.50 9.06
CA SER A 154 15.14 -0.86 9.35
C SER A 154 15.04 -1.71 8.07
N PRO A 155 14.91 -3.04 8.19
CA PRO A 155 14.66 -3.94 7.05
C PRO A 155 13.38 -3.62 6.24
N LEU A 156 12.43 -2.88 6.82
CA LEU A 156 11.17 -2.52 6.15
C LEU A 156 11.28 -1.26 5.27
N HIS A 157 12.41 -0.56 5.34
CA HIS A 157 12.62 0.65 4.56
C HIS A 157 12.93 0.33 3.11
N ARG A 158 12.33 1.11 2.21
CA ARG A 158 12.65 1.12 0.79
C ARG A 158 13.89 1.98 0.59
N ARG A 159 15.02 1.36 0.29
CA ARG A 159 16.32 2.03 0.17
C ARG A 159 16.38 2.97 -1.04
N SER A 160 15.58 2.69 -2.07
CA SER A 160 15.47 3.55 -3.26
C SER A 160 14.75 4.87 -3.01
N PHE A 161 14.02 5.01 -1.90
CA PHE A 161 13.27 6.22 -1.59
C PHE A 161 14.19 7.29 -1.00
N ARG A 162 14.42 8.37 -1.76
CA ARG A 162 15.22 9.51 -1.29
C ARG A 162 14.48 10.27 -0.18
N LEU A 163 15.02 10.25 1.04
CA LEU A 163 14.61 11.13 2.13
C LEU A 163 15.28 12.49 1.95
N LYS A 164 14.49 13.52 1.65
CA LYS A 164 14.99 14.88 1.35
C LYS A 164 15.84 15.53 2.47
N SER A 165 15.88 14.97 3.69
CA SER A 165 16.68 15.52 4.81
C SER A 165 17.91 14.70 5.20
N LEU A 166 18.07 13.45 4.76
CA LEU A 166 19.23 12.62 5.12
C LEU A 166 20.47 12.89 4.25
N SER A 167 20.34 13.67 3.17
CA SER A 167 21.45 14.03 2.27
C SER A 167 22.55 14.88 2.92
N LYS A 168 22.42 15.24 4.20
CA LYS A 168 23.46 15.91 5.00
C LYS A 168 24.31 14.95 5.84
N LEU A 169 23.84 13.73 6.12
CA LEU A 169 24.55 12.75 6.95
C LEU A 169 25.47 11.82 6.12
N ASP A 170 25.19 11.68 4.82
CA ASP A 170 25.92 10.75 3.92
C ASP A 170 27.18 11.38 3.29
N ARG A 171 27.58 12.58 3.72
CA ARG A 171 28.80 13.27 3.23
C ARG A 171 29.94 13.34 4.25
N SER A 172 29.83 12.69 5.41
CA SER A 172 30.83 12.76 6.47
C SER A 172 31.55 11.44 6.79
N SER A 173 31.42 10.39 5.97
CA SER A 173 32.10 9.10 6.22
C SER A 173 33.13 8.68 5.15
N THR A 174 33.47 9.53 4.17
CA THR A 174 34.46 9.20 3.12
C THR A 174 35.70 10.10 3.08
N ALA A 175 36.08 10.70 4.22
CA ALA A 175 37.29 11.53 4.30
C ALA A 175 38.10 11.20 5.56
N GLN A 176 38.67 9.99 5.64
CA GLN A 176 39.88 9.69 6.42
C GLN A 176 40.34 8.25 6.14
N SER A 177 41.04 8.06 5.03
CA SER A 177 42.02 6.99 4.84
C SER A 177 42.68 7.20 3.48
N ASN A 178 43.80 7.93 3.51
CA ASN A 178 44.98 7.79 2.65
C ASN A 178 45.79 9.09 2.72
N LEU A 179 46.88 9.07 3.49
CA LEU A 179 48.26 9.40 3.06
C LEU A 179 49.16 9.41 4.32
N LEU A 180 49.92 8.33 4.48
CA LEU A 180 51.37 8.44 4.60
C LEU A 180 51.91 8.48 3.15
#